data_AF-X1DTR4-F1
#
_entry.id   AF-X1DTR4-F1
#
_cell.length_a   1.000
_cell.length_b   1.000
_cell.length_c   1.000
_cell.angle_alpha   90.00
_cell.angle_beta   90.00
_cell.angle_gamma   90.00
#
_symmetry.space_group_name_H-M   'P 1'
#
loop_
_entity.id
_entity.type
_entity.pdbx_description
1 polymer ?
#
loop_
_entity_poly.entity_id
_entity_poly.type
_entity_poly.pdbx_seq_one_letter_code
_entity_poly.pdbx_strand_id
1 'polypeptide(L)'
;MPFMGHVYQFRRDGDFQKARALIIDVRGNSGGGFDFNRSHLNFELDLTKEPLRPRFLKSIAILTDSRCISAGEGWSSWFVAQMRAKLFGHATAGASARKTNYTMTNGLYHVRYPVKAYKGYLDRPIERIRLIPDFDLRQNAVDLANGRDTVLESARKYLLAD
;
A
#
# COMPACT_ATOMS: atom_id res chain seq x y z
N MET A 1 -10.13 -17.95 -5.20
CA MET A 1 -9.23 -17.31 -6.19
C MET A 1 -8.16 -16.54 -5.44
N PRO A 2 -6.87 -16.90 -5.55
CA PRO A 2 -5.81 -16.06 -5.04
C PRO A 2 -5.66 -14.88 -6.01
N PHE A 3 -6.13 -13.70 -5.61
CA PHE A 3 -5.78 -12.47 -6.32
C PHE A 3 -4.32 -12.18 -6.01
N MET A 4 -3.50 -12.38 -7.03
CA MET A 4 -2.07 -12.11 -7.06
C MET A 4 -1.90 -10.59 -7.19
N GLY A 5 -2.16 -9.85 -6.11
CA GLY A 5 -1.51 -8.57 -5.95
C GLY A 5 -0.01 -8.87 -5.97
N HIS A 6 0.72 -8.30 -6.93
CA HIS A 6 2.18 -8.37 -6.94
C HIS A 6 2.72 -7.61 -5.72
N VAL A 7 2.56 -8.18 -4.52
CA VAL A 7 3.51 -7.96 -3.45
C VAL A 7 4.78 -8.60 -4.01
N TYR A 8 5.64 -7.77 -4.59
CA TYR A 8 6.95 -8.21 -5.01
C TYR A 8 7.63 -8.81 -3.78
N GLN A 9 7.57 -10.14 -3.67
CA GLN A 9 8.44 -10.87 -2.78
C GLN A 9 9.83 -10.63 -3.36
N PHE A 10 10.55 -9.68 -2.76
CA PHE A 10 11.82 -9.14 -3.24
C PHE A 10 12.71 -10.30 -3.67
N ARG A 11 12.96 -10.43 -4.99
CA ARG A 11 13.95 -11.39 -5.47
C ARG A 11 15.30 -11.02 -4.85
N ARG A 12 16.10 -12.04 -4.52
CA ARG A 12 17.41 -11.91 -3.86
C ARG A 12 18.43 -11.10 -4.66
N ASP A 13 18.11 -10.68 -5.87
CA ASP A 13 19.09 -10.27 -6.88
C ASP A 13 19.64 -8.85 -6.65
N GLY A 14 19.27 -8.16 -5.57
CA GLY A 14 19.99 -6.98 -5.05
C GLY A 14 19.89 -5.68 -5.88
N ASP A 15 19.37 -5.73 -7.11
CA ASP A 15 19.33 -4.58 -8.02
C ASP A 15 18.58 -3.38 -7.44
N PHE A 16 17.53 -3.64 -6.68
CA PHE A 16 16.76 -2.58 -6.06
C PHE A 16 17.51 -1.87 -4.91
N GLN A 17 18.46 -2.52 -4.23
CA GLN A 17 19.26 -1.88 -3.18
C GLN A 17 20.19 -0.79 -3.75
N LYS A 18 20.54 -0.92 -5.03
CA LYS A 18 21.38 0.06 -5.75
C LYS A 18 20.57 1.29 -6.17
N ALA A 19 19.25 1.19 -6.31
CA ALA A 19 18.39 2.30 -6.71
C ALA A 19 18.56 3.49 -5.75
N ARG A 20 18.50 4.73 -6.26
CA ARG A 20 18.60 5.95 -5.45
C ARG A 20 17.38 6.15 -4.55
N ALA A 21 16.20 5.78 -5.04
CA ALA A 21 14.93 5.90 -4.34
C ALA A 21 13.94 4.84 -4.88
N LEU A 22 12.80 4.69 -4.20
CA LEU A 22 11.76 3.74 -4.58
C LEU A 22 10.41 4.40 -4.72
N ILE A 23 9.68 4.02 -5.76
CA ILE A 23 8.25 4.29 -5.88
C ILE A 23 7.51 2.96 -5.79
N ILE A 24 6.56 2.85 -4.87
CA ILE A 24 5.68 1.70 -4.73
C ILE A 24 4.29 2.13 -5.18
N ASP A 25 3.79 1.53 -6.25
CA ASP A 25 2.44 1.80 -6.73
C ASP A 25 1.44 0.80 -6.13
N VAL A 26 0.50 1.32 -5.32
CA VAL A 26 -0.62 0.54 -4.78
C VAL A 26 -1.97 1.06 -5.27
N ARG A 27 -1.99 1.92 -6.29
CA ARG A 27 -3.23 2.38 -6.94
C ARG A 27 -3.94 1.18 -7.55
N GLY A 28 -5.26 1.14 -7.42
CA GLY A 28 -6.06 0.02 -7.92
C GLY A 28 -5.91 -1.29 -7.14
N ASN A 29 -5.10 -1.35 -6.08
CA ASN A 29 -4.96 -2.57 -5.28
C ASN A 29 -6.20 -2.79 -4.41
N SER A 30 -7.08 -3.69 -4.84
CA SER A 30 -8.35 -3.98 -4.17
C SER A 30 -8.22 -4.87 -2.92
N GLY A 31 -7.01 -5.21 -2.50
CA GLY A 31 -6.73 -6.02 -1.31
C GLY A 31 -6.30 -7.45 -1.62
N GLY A 32 -6.52 -8.36 -0.66
CA GLY A 32 -6.00 -9.73 -0.69
C GLY A 32 -5.48 -10.16 0.67
N GLY A 33 -4.53 -11.09 0.68
CA GLY A 33 -3.75 -11.44 1.88
C GLY A 33 -2.33 -10.89 1.76
N PHE A 34 -1.74 -10.51 2.88
CA PHE A 34 -0.30 -10.25 2.98
C PHE A 34 0.24 -10.80 4.31
N ASP A 35 1.51 -11.17 4.32
CA ASP A 35 2.18 -11.61 5.54
C ASP A 35 2.59 -10.41 6.39
N PHE A 36 1.73 -10.03 7.34
CA PHE A 36 1.95 -8.88 8.22
C PHE A 36 3.19 -9.01 9.13
N ASN A 37 3.76 -10.21 9.27
CA ASN A 37 4.98 -10.41 10.05
C ASN A 37 6.25 -10.18 9.23
N ARG A 38 6.18 -10.29 7.90
CA ARG A 38 7.36 -10.28 7.02
C ARG A 38 7.35 -9.22 5.94
N SER A 39 6.18 -8.76 5.50
CA SER A 39 6.03 -7.90 4.31
C SER A 39 6.74 -6.55 4.42
N HIS A 40 7.04 -6.09 5.64
CA HIS A 40 7.66 -4.79 5.91
C HIS A 40 9.14 -4.88 6.29
N LEU A 41 9.65 -6.07 6.59
CA LEU A 41 11.02 -6.25 7.12
C LEU A 41 12.12 -5.72 6.20
N ASN A 42 11.88 -5.67 4.89
CA ASN A 42 12.83 -5.12 3.92
C ASN A 42 12.89 -3.57 3.97
N PHE A 43 11.99 -2.90 4.69
CA PHE A 43 11.89 -1.44 4.80
C PHE A 43 12.16 -0.91 6.21
N GLU A 44 12.27 -1.81 7.19
CA GLU A 44 12.54 -1.49 8.59
C GLU A 44 14.01 -1.06 8.78
N LEU A 45 14.21 0.14 9.31
CA LEU A 45 15.55 0.75 9.44
C LEU A 45 16.38 0.08 10.56
N ASP A 46 15.72 -0.41 11.60
CA ASP A 46 16.37 -0.89 12.83
C ASP A 46 16.23 -2.41 13.05
N LEU A 47 15.94 -3.17 11.99
CA LEU A 47 15.77 -4.63 12.09
C LEU A 47 17.08 -5.32 12.52
N THR A 48 17.13 -5.81 13.76
CA THR A 48 18.29 -6.52 14.33
C THR A 48 18.19 -8.05 14.21
N LYS A 49 16.98 -8.61 14.13
CA LYS A 49 16.74 -10.06 14.17
C LYS A 49 17.17 -10.80 12.90
N GLU A 50 17.26 -10.11 11.76
CA GLU A 50 17.70 -10.67 10.49
C GLU A 50 18.75 -9.75 9.83
N PRO A 51 19.99 -9.67 10.37
CA PRO A 51 20.97 -8.65 9.96
C PRO A 51 21.43 -8.78 8.50
N LEU A 52 21.37 -10.00 7.95
CA LEU A 52 21.71 -10.28 6.55
C LEU A 52 20.55 -10.04 5.58
N ARG A 53 19.37 -9.63 6.08
CA ARG A 53 18.22 -9.37 5.22
C ARG A 53 18.51 -8.18 4.31
N PRO A 54 18.25 -8.27 2.99
CA PRO A 54 18.33 -7.13 2.11
C PRO A 54 17.36 -6.03 2.55
N ARG A 55 17.88 -4.84 2.88
CA ARG A 55 17.04 -3.70 3.28
C ARG A 55 17.16 -2.57 2.27
N PHE A 56 16.06 -1.85 2.11
CA PHE A 56 16.05 -0.58 1.42
C PHE A 56 15.96 0.54 2.43
N LEU A 57 17.02 1.33 2.52
CA LEU A 57 17.20 2.36 3.55
C LEU A 57 16.97 3.78 3.01
N LYS A 58 16.84 3.94 1.69
CA LYS A 58 16.72 5.24 1.03
C LYS A 58 15.26 5.70 0.96
N SER A 59 15.02 6.87 0.36
CA SER A 59 13.71 7.52 0.27
C SER A 59 12.69 6.67 -0.51
N ILE A 60 11.45 6.65 -0.02
CA ILE A 60 10.34 5.89 -0.59
C ILE A 60 9.15 6.82 -0.81
N ALA A 61 8.51 6.72 -1.98
CA ALA A 61 7.18 7.24 -2.24
C ALA A 61 6.19 6.09 -2.45
N ILE A 62 4.96 6.26 -1.98
CA ILE A 62 3.85 5.32 -2.20
C ILE A 62 2.75 6.02 -2.98
N LEU A 63 2.29 5.41 -4.07
CA LEU A 63 1.20 5.96 -4.87
C LEU A 63 -0.13 5.31 -4.44
N THR A 64 -1.12 6.12 -4.08
CA THR A 64 -2.46 5.65 -3.67
C THR A 64 -3.56 6.27 -4.53
N ASP A 65 -4.69 5.58 -4.62
CA ASP A 65 -5.93 6.11 -5.20
C ASP A 65 -7.15 5.56 -4.43
N SER A 66 -8.34 6.03 -4.80
CA SER A 66 -9.61 5.61 -4.19
C SER A 66 -9.97 4.14 -4.40
N ARG A 67 -9.20 3.41 -5.23
CA ARG A 67 -9.38 1.98 -5.48
C ARG A 67 -8.42 1.12 -4.64
N CYS A 68 -7.48 1.74 -3.93
CA CYS A 68 -6.69 1.08 -2.90
C CYS A 68 -7.59 0.74 -1.70
N ILE A 69 -7.79 -0.56 -1.46
CA ILE A 69 -8.78 -1.12 -0.54
C ILE A 69 -8.12 -2.23 0.31
N SER A 70 -8.60 -2.42 1.53
CA SER A 70 -8.33 -3.60 2.35
C SER A 70 -6.82 -3.85 2.56
N ALA A 71 -6.25 -4.96 2.09
CA ALA A 71 -4.83 -5.24 2.27
C ALA A 71 -3.90 -4.17 1.69
N GLY A 72 -4.31 -3.47 0.62
CA GLY A 72 -3.56 -2.32 0.12
C GLY A 72 -3.44 -1.23 1.19
N GLU A 73 -4.57 -0.86 1.81
CA GLU A 73 -4.59 0.12 2.90
C GLU A 73 -3.87 -0.39 4.14
N GLY A 74 -4.09 -1.65 4.52
CA GLY A 74 -3.45 -2.26 5.67
C GLY A 74 -1.93 -2.28 5.55
N TRP A 75 -1.42 -2.70 4.39
CA TRP A 75 0.01 -2.73 4.12
C TRP A 75 0.62 -1.33 4.04
N SER A 76 -0.03 -0.39 3.35
CA SER A 76 0.43 1.00 3.26
C SER A 76 0.38 1.74 4.59
N SER A 77 -0.56 1.40 5.48
CA SER A 77 -0.69 2.05 6.79
C SER A 77 0.55 1.89 7.67
N TRP A 78 1.35 0.83 7.48
CA TRP A 78 2.63 0.67 8.17
C TRP A 78 3.61 1.79 7.81
N PHE A 79 3.71 2.14 6.52
CA PHE A 79 4.62 3.21 6.08
C PHE A 79 4.22 4.57 6.61
N VAL A 80 2.90 4.82 6.73
CA VAL A 80 2.37 6.02 7.38
C VAL A 80 2.73 6.02 8.85
N ALA A 81 2.42 4.94 9.58
CA ALA A 81 2.68 4.82 11.02
C ALA A 81 4.16 4.95 11.38
N GLN A 82 5.05 4.43 10.53
CA GLN A 82 6.50 4.48 10.71
C GLN A 82 7.15 5.73 10.11
N MET A 83 6.36 6.64 9.50
CA MET A 83 6.88 7.78 8.73
C MET A 83 7.96 7.39 7.71
N ARG A 84 7.84 6.17 7.14
CA ARG A 84 8.89 5.56 6.31
C ARG A 84 8.80 5.96 4.83
N ALA A 85 7.65 6.42 4.38
CA ALA A 85 7.43 6.87 3.00
C ALA A 85 6.50 8.08 2.95
N LYS A 86 6.57 8.82 1.84
CA LYS A 86 5.59 9.85 1.50
C LYS A 86 4.52 9.31 0.57
N LEU A 87 3.25 9.62 0.84
CA LEU A 87 2.11 9.17 0.05
C LEU A 87 1.72 10.23 -0.97
N PHE A 88 1.54 9.79 -2.22
CA PHE A 88 1.15 10.61 -3.36
C PHE A 88 -0.11 10.04 -4.02
N GLY A 89 -0.92 10.90 -4.60
CA GLY A 89 -2.12 10.51 -5.33
C GLY A 89 -3.36 10.88 -4.54
N HIS A 90 -4.37 10.02 -4.48
CA HIS A 90 -5.62 10.34 -3.80
C HIS A 90 -5.85 9.46 -2.57
N ALA A 91 -6.74 9.94 -1.68
CA ALA A 91 -7.16 9.18 -0.51
C ALA A 91 -7.69 7.80 -0.89
N THR A 92 -7.36 6.80 -0.07
CA THR A 92 -7.79 5.40 -0.27
C THR A 92 -9.30 5.23 -0.05
N ALA A 93 -9.83 4.02 -0.26
CA ALA A 93 -11.27 3.78 -0.15
C ALA A 93 -11.82 3.90 1.29
N GLY A 94 -11.00 3.60 2.30
CA GLY A 94 -11.45 3.46 3.68
C GLY A 94 -12.30 2.19 3.87
N ALA A 95 -11.93 1.08 3.24
CA ALA A 95 -12.73 -0.14 3.18
C ALA A 95 -11.87 -1.37 3.58
N SER A 96 -11.56 -1.45 4.87
CA SER A 96 -10.58 -2.39 5.41
C SER A 96 -11.11 -3.27 6.54
N ALA A 97 -12.39 -3.16 6.89
CA ALA A 97 -13.01 -3.95 7.95
C ALA A 97 -12.74 -5.46 7.80
N ARG A 98 -12.59 -6.13 8.95
CA ARG A 98 -12.63 -7.60 9.01
C ARG A 98 -14.03 -8.06 8.65
N LYS A 99 -14.12 -9.08 7.80
CA LYS A 99 -15.37 -9.60 7.25
C LYS A 99 -15.59 -11.02 7.76
N THR A 100 -16.84 -11.39 7.97
CA THR A 100 -17.25 -12.79 8.14
C THR A 100 -18.21 -13.17 7.02
N ASN A 101 -18.44 -14.47 6.83
CA ASN A 101 -19.46 -14.98 5.92
C ASN A 101 -20.55 -15.67 6.75
N TYR A 102 -21.80 -15.43 6.40
CA TYR A 102 -22.95 -16.21 6.85
C TYR A 102 -23.49 -17.00 5.65
N THR A 103 -23.57 -18.32 5.78
CA THR A 103 -24.16 -19.20 4.76
C THR A 103 -25.64 -19.31 5.02
N MET A 104 -26.46 -19.02 4.02
CA MET A 104 -27.91 -19.16 4.12
C MET A 104 -28.31 -20.63 4.30
N THR A 105 -29.49 -20.89 4.88
CA THR A 105 -29.97 -22.24 5.20
C THR A 105 -30.09 -23.17 3.99
N ASN A 106 -30.29 -22.62 2.79
CA ASN A 106 -30.31 -23.39 1.55
C ASN A 106 -28.92 -23.80 1.03
N GLY A 107 -27.83 -23.31 1.64
CA GLY A 107 -26.45 -23.61 1.24
C GLY A 107 -26.00 -22.99 -0.08
N LEU A 108 -26.85 -22.27 -0.81
CA LEU A 108 -26.56 -21.75 -2.16
C LEU A 108 -25.97 -20.34 -2.15
N TYR A 109 -26.22 -19.57 -1.08
CA TYR A 109 -25.81 -18.18 -0.99
C TYR A 109 -25.03 -17.92 0.29
N HIS A 110 -24.09 -16.97 0.20
CA HIS A 110 -23.33 -16.47 1.34
C HIS A 110 -23.44 -14.95 1.38
N VAL A 111 -23.68 -14.42 2.58
CA VAL A 111 -23.62 -12.98 2.85
C VAL A 111 -22.29 -12.68 3.51
N ARG A 112 -21.48 -11.81 2.88
CA ARG A 112 -20.24 -11.30 3.47
C ARG A 112 -20.47 -9.91 4.02
N TYR A 113 -20.22 -9.72 5.31
CA TYR A 113 -20.47 -8.46 6.00
C TYR A 113 -19.33 -8.10 6.97
N PRO A 114 -19.10 -6.79 7.24
CA PRO A 114 -18.08 -6.35 8.17
C PRO A 114 -18.48 -6.64 9.61
N VAL A 115 -17.53 -7.11 10.42
CA VAL A 115 -17.74 -7.41 11.85
C VAL A 115 -16.85 -6.59 12.78
N LYS A 116 -15.76 -6.02 12.27
CA LYS A 116 -14.84 -5.21 13.07
C LYS A 116 -14.09 -4.21 12.19
N ALA A 117 -14.06 -2.95 12.62
CA ALA A 117 -13.21 -1.93 12.01
C ALA A 117 -11.72 -2.32 12.14
N TYR A 118 -10.96 -2.13 11.05
CA TYR A 118 -9.54 -2.40 11.02
C TYR A 118 -8.75 -1.09 11.14
N LYS A 119 -7.72 -1.10 11.98
CA LYS A 119 -6.82 0.05 12.20
C LYS A 119 -5.51 -0.05 11.42
N GLY A 120 -5.17 -1.22 10.88
CA GLY A 120 -3.82 -1.45 10.36
C GLY A 120 -2.79 -1.23 11.46
N TYR A 121 -1.79 -0.39 11.15
CA TYR A 121 -0.74 0.03 12.06
C TYR A 121 -0.98 1.43 12.65
N LEU A 122 -2.16 2.01 12.45
CA LEU A 122 -2.53 3.34 12.95
C LEU A 122 -3.17 3.24 14.35
N ASP A 123 -3.21 4.38 15.05
CA ASP A 123 -3.96 4.58 16.30
C ASP A 123 -5.48 4.66 16.08
N ARG A 124 -5.90 5.02 14.87
CA ARG A 124 -7.30 5.15 14.42
C ARG A 124 -7.73 4.07 13.42
N PRO A 125 -9.05 3.83 13.25
CA PRO A 125 -9.57 3.02 12.15
C PRO A 125 -9.22 3.59 10.76
N ILE A 126 -9.09 2.68 9.79
CA ILE A 126 -9.03 3.01 8.36
C ILE A 126 -10.45 3.10 7.79
N GLU A 127 -11.36 2.25 8.28
CA GLU A 127 -12.74 2.16 7.80
C GLU A 127 -13.42 3.55 7.82
N ARG A 128 -13.95 3.99 6.67
CA ARG A 128 -14.57 5.30 6.41
C ARG A 128 -13.68 6.55 6.58
N ILE A 129 -12.46 6.42 7.13
CA ILE A 129 -11.53 7.54 7.36
C ILE A 129 -10.43 7.60 6.29
N ARG A 130 -10.03 6.44 5.75
CA ARG A 130 -9.04 6.31 4.65
C ARG A 130 -7.60 6.57 5.11
N LEU A 131 -6.65 6.26 4.25
CA LEU A 131 -5.30 6.84 4.29
C LEU A 131 -5.33 8.12 3.47
N ILE A 132 -4.90 9.22 4.08
CA ILE A 132 -4.81 10.52 3.42
C ILE A 132 -3.37 10.67 2.90
N PRO A 133 -3.17 10.98 1.61
CA PRO A 133 -1.84 11.18 1.06
C PRO A 133 -1.19 12.45 1.62
N ASP A 134 0.14 12.47 1.72
CA ASP A 134 0.89 13.70 2.01
C ASP A 134 0.70 14.72 0.87
N PHE A 135 0.60 14.24 -0.37
CA PHE A 135 0.39 15.03 -1.57
C PHE A 135 -0.90 14.56 -2.28
N ASP A 136 -2.01 15.26 -2.06
CA ASP A 136 -3.28 14.98 -2.75
C ASP A 136 -3.20 15.46 -4.21
N LEU A 137 -3.09 14.50 -5.12
CA LEU A 137 -2.86 14.68 -6.54
C LEU A 137 -3.80 13.77 -7.33
N ARG A 138 -4.28 14.26 -8.47
CA ARG A 138 -5.10 13.50 -9.41
C ARG A 138 -4.42 13.45 -10.76
N GLN A 139 -4.74 12.41 -11.54
CA GLN A 139 -4.28 12.34 -12.93
C GLN A 139 -4.81 13.54 -13.71
N ASN A 140 -3.91 14.19 -14.44
CA ASN A 140 -4.24 15.30 -15.32
C ASN A 140 -4.57 14.77 -16.73
N ALA A 141 -5.67 15.23 -17.32
CA ALA A 141 -6.10 14.77 -18.64
C ALA A 141 -5.06 15.06 -19.75
N VAL A 142 -4.37 16.21 -19.68
CA VAL A 142 -3.30 16.58 -20.62
C VAL A 142 -2.10 15.65 -20.45
N ASP A 143 -1.71 15.31 -19.23
CA ASP A 143 -0.62 14.35 -19.01
C ASP A 143 -0.99 12.97 -19.55
N LEU A 144 -2.19 12.48 -19.25
CA LEU A 144 -2.68 11.20 -19.75
C LEU A 144 -2.72 11.16 -21.28
N ALA A 145 -3.19 12.24 -21.93
CA ALA A 145 -3.20 12.36 -23.39
C ALA A 145 -1.80 12.33 -24.01
N ASN A 146 -0.77 12.70 -23.23
CA ASN A 146 0.64 12.66 -23.61
C ASN A 146 1.37 11.40 -23.11
N GLY A 147 0.64 10.39 -22.61
CA GLY A 147 1.25 9.16 -22.08
C GLY A 147 2.05 9.36 -20.78
N ARG A 148 1.80 10.45 -20.04
CA ARG A 148 2.43 10.75 -18.75
C ARG A 148 1.49 10.44 -17.59
N ASP A 149 2.08 9.98 -16.49
CA ASP A 149 1.38 9.76 -15.23
C ASP A 149 1.74 10.89 -14.25
N THR A 150 0.79 11.79 -14.02
CA THR A 150 0.97 13.00 -13.19
C THR A 150 1.43 12.64 -11.78
N VAL A 151 0.85 11.59 -11.19
CA VAL A 151 1.13 11.18 -9.80
C VAL A 151 2.51 10.54 -9.70
N LEU A 152 2.85 9.66 -10.66
CA LEU A 152 4.17 9.03 -10.73
C LEU A 152 5.28 10.05 -10.93
N GLU A 153 5.12 10.98 -11.87
CA GLU A 153 6.13 12.01 -12.13
C GLU A 153 6.31 12.96 -10.95
N SER A 154 5.23 13.28 -10.23
CA SER A 154 5.32 14.09 -9.00
C SER A 154 6.13 13.39 -7.91
N ALA A 155 5.85 12.10 -7.68
CA ALA A 155 6.61 11.30 -6.72
C ALA A 155 8.08 11.16 -7.14
N ARG A 156 8.34 10.92 -8.43
CA ARG A 156 9.70 10.86 -8.99
C ARG A 156 10.45 12.16 -8.79
N LYS A 157 9.83 13.31 -9.07
CA LYS A 157 10.43 14.63 -8.87
C LYS A 157 10.78 14.87 -7.41
N TYR A 158 9.89 14.52 -6.48
CA TYR A 158 10.14 14.61 -5.04
C TYR A 158 11.38 13.79 -4.64
N LEU A 159 11.44 12.52 -5.04
CA LEU A 159 12.53 11.61 -4.66
C LEU A 159 13.90 11.97 -5.28
N LEU A 160 13.94 12.78 -6.33
CA LEU A 160 15.17 13.21 -7.00
C LEU A 160 15.63 14.61 -6.58
N ALA A 161 14.77 15.36 -5.89
CA ALA A 161 15.10 16.67 -5.34
C ALA A 161 15.84 16.58 -3.99
N ASP A 162 15.63 15.49 -3.24
CA ASP A 162 16.41 15.07 -2.07
C ASP A 162 17.77 14.47 -2.48
#